data_AF-A0A6N8FG08-F1
#
_entry.id   AF-A0A6N8FG08-F1
#
_cell.length_a   1.000
_cell.length_b   1.000
_cell.length_c   1.000
_cell.angle_alpha   90.00
_cell.angle_beta   90.00
_cell.angle_gamma   90.00
#
_symmetry.space_group_name_H-M   'P 1'
#
loop_
_entity.id
_entity.type
_entity.pdbx_description
1 polymer ?
#
loop_
_entity_poly.entity_id
_entity_poly.type
_entity_poly.pdbx_seq_one_letter_code
_entity_poly.pdbx_strand_id
1 'polypeptide(L)'
;MKYFLGIWLSVLGLSLFLVGCQDASSSENESVEGTSAESEEQEAEISVTIEGLADHYHTSGPILLTAKTNEEIDHPHWHWYTLQPGEKEWETVPDQETESYEGVADTDGIQIKAVLYGDDHEVIAESDPVTITIDDHGHGHAQDEELQQIYDGYFEDSQIEGRALSDWEGDWQSVYPYLQDGTLDKVFEYKEEHDGDKTAEEYKEYYEIGYQTDVDRIVIEGDMVTFYENDEVYSGEFVYDGYEILEYEAGNRGVRFIFKHDGEEEGVPTYIQFSDHSIFPTDAHHFHLYWGDDRQALLDEVVNWPTYYPSELDADGIVSDMIAH
;
A
#
# COMPACT_ATOMS: atom_id res chain seq x y z
N MET A 1 -6.29 -38.74 -42.85
CA MET A 1 -6.83 -40.04 -42.42
C MET A 1 -7.94 -39.72 -41.41
N LYS A 2 -9.17 -39.54 -41.90
CA LYS A 2 -10.42 -40.27 -41.52
C LYS A 2 -10.87 -40.08 -40.05
N TYR A 3 -11.81 -39.16 -39.78
CA TYR A 3 -13.27 -39.32 -39.43
C TYR A 3 -13.51 -39.85 -37.99
N PHE A 4 -14.49 -39.44 -37.15
CA PHE A 4 -15.96 -39.19 -37.23
C PHE A 4 -16.36 -38.40 -35.95
N LEU A 5 -17.17 -37.32 -35.91
CA LEU A 5 -18.63 -37.13 -36.13
C LEU A 5 -19.55 -37.84 -35.11
N GLY A 6 -20.41 -37.06 -34.41
CA GLY A 6 -21.58 -37.57 -33.69
C GLY A 6 -22.35 -36.55 -32.82
N ILE A 7 -23.18 -35.70 -33.45
CA ILE A 7 -24.36 -35.03 -32.85
C ILE A 7 -25.54 -36.03 -32.85
N TRP A 8 -26.55 -35.89 -31.98
CA TRP A 8 -28.02 -36.10 -32.18
C TRP A 8 -28.70 -36.03 -30.79
N LEU A 9 -29.36 -34.92 -30.41
CA LEU A 9 -30.80 -34.60 -30.50
C LEU A 9 -31.80 -35.53 -29.74
N SER A 10 -32.55 -34.93 -28.79
CA SER A 10 -34.04 -34.81 -28.77
C SER A 10 -34.90 -35.40 -27.64
N VAL A 11 -35.81 -34.52 -27.14
CA VAL A 11 -37.26 -34.68 -26.78
C VAL A 11 -37.60 -35.16 -25.35
N LEU A 12 -38.14 -34.29 -24.48
CA LEU A 12 -39.53 -33.82 -24.25
C LEU A 12 -40.45 -34.83 -23.53
N GLY A 13 -41.05 -34.42 -22.41
CA GLY A 13 -42.07 -35.20 -21.69
C GLY A 13 -42.70 -34.45 -20.51
N LEU A 14 -43.70 -33.61 -20.82
CA LEU A 14 -44.58 -32.89 -19.91
C LEU A 14 -45.73 -33.81 -19.44
N SER A 15 -46.09 -33.83 -18.16
CA SER A 15 -47.48 -34.11 -17.73
C SER A 15 -47.74 -33.85 -16.25
N LEU A 16 -48.60 -32.85 -16.00
CA LEU A 16 -49.36 -32.62 -14.77
C LEU A 16 -50.35 -33.78 -14.50
N PHE A 17 -50.64 -34.03 -13.23
CA PHE A 17 -51.98 -34.44 -12.79
C PHE A 17 -52.41 -33.64 -11.56
N LEU A 18 -53.49 -32.87 -11.75
CA LEU A 18 -54.37 -32.31 -10.73
C LEU A 18 -55.52 -33.29 -10.52
N VAL A 19 -55.88 -33.61 -9.27
CA VAL A 19 -57.23 -34.06 -8.88
C VAL A 19 -57.53 -33.48 -7.51
N GLY A 20 -58.71 -32.86 -7.38
CA GLY A 20 -59.24 -32.28 -6.15
C GLY A 20 -60.51 -32.98 -5.63
N CYS A 21 -61.30 -32.20 -4.86
CA CYS A 21 -62.60 -32.45 -4.19
C CYS A 21 -62.51 -33.00 -2.74
N GLN A 22 -63.38 -32.67 -1.77
CA GLN A 22 -64.35 -31.58 -1.51
C GLN A 22 -64.96 -31.84 -0.10
N ASP A 23 -65.30 -30.76 0.63
CA ASP A 23 -66.34 -30.55 1.68
C ASP A 23 -66.43 -31.31 3.04
N ALA A 24 -66.29 -30.50 4.10
CA ALA A 24 -67.14 -30.25 5.28
C ALA A 24 -67.53 -31.36 6.31
N SER A 25 -67.05 -31.17 7.56
CA SER A 25 -67.84 -31.29 8.81
C SER A 25 -67.03 -30.82 10.03
N SER A 26 -67.66 -30.01 10.87
CA SER A 26 -67.19 -29.36 12.09
C SER A 26 -66.65 -30.28 13.22
N SER A 27 -65.60 -29.84 13.91
CA SER A 27 -65.58 -29.66 15.39
C SER A 27 -64.24 -29.11 15.87
N GLU A 28 -64.32 -28.18 16.80
CA GLU A 28 -63.25 -27.45 17.51
C GLU A 28 -62.18 -28.39 18.12
N ASN A 29 -60.89 -28.03 18.02
CA ASN A 29 -59.98 -28.00 19.17
C ASN A 29 -58.65 -27.28 18.86
N GLU A 30 -58.11 -26.62 19.89
CA GLU A 30 -56.87 -25.83 19.93
C GLU A 30 -55.60 -26.57 19.51
N SER A 31 -54.72 -25.89 18.76
CA SER A 31 -53.27 -25.75 19.04
C SER A 31 -52.61 -24.99 17.88
N VAL A 32 -52.09 -23.80 18.16
CA VAL A 32 -51.26 -23.03 17.24
C VAL A 32 -49.82 -23.52 17.42
N GLU A 33 -49.38 -24.44 16.58
CA GLU A 33 -47.95 -24.65 16.34
C GLU A 33 -47.55 -23.74 15.17
N GLY A 34 -46.91 -22.63 15.50
CA GLY A 34 -46.19 -21.81 14.53
C GLY A 34 -44.95 -22.58 14.10
N THR A 35 -44.94 -23.03 12.84
CA THR A 35 -43.73 -23.50 12.18
C THR A 35 -42.82 -22.28 12.00
N SER A 36 -41.77 -22.17 12.83
CA SER A 36 -40.67 -21.25 12.56
C SER A 36 -39.85 -21.87 11.44
N ALA A 37 -39.85 -21.22 10.28
CA ALA A 37 -38.83 -21.45 9.28
C ALA A 37 -37.52 -20.92 9.87
N GLU A 38 -36.63 -21.83 10.24
CA GLU A 38 -35.23 -21.49 10.52
C GLU A 38 -34.61 -21.05 9.19
N SER A 39 -34.36 -19.75 9.07
CA SER A 39 -33.37 -19.23 8.15
C SER A 39 -32.00 -19.55 8.74
N GLU A 40 -31.28 -20.48 8.12
CA GLU A 40 -29.84 -20.63 8.34
C GLU A 40 -29.17 -19.34 7.85
N GLU A 41 -28.89 -18.42 8.77
CA GLU A 41 -27.88 -17.38 8.57
C GLU A 41 -26.53 -18.12 8.52
N GLN A 42 -25.89 -18.15 7.36
CA GLN A 42 -24.46 -18.45 7.28
C GLN A 42 -23.74 -17.28 7.95
N GLU A 43 -23.31 -17.47 9.20
CA GLU A 43 -22.35 -16.56 9.84
C GLU A 43 -21.11 -16.47 8.95
N ALA A 44 -20.68 -15.25 8.66
CA ALA A 44 -19.45 -15.03 7.91
C ALA A 44 -18.27 -15.55 8.74
N GLU A 45 -17.34 -16.24 8.08
CA GLU A 45 -16.11 -16.70 8.74
C GLU A 45 -15.26 -15.47 9.12
N ILE A 46 -14.79 -15.42 10.37
CA ILE A 46 -13.89 -14.35 10.83
C ILE A 46 -12.56 -14.47 10.08
N SER A 47 -12.11 -13.36 9.49
CA SER A 47 -10.81 -13.27 8.82
C SER A 47 -9.93 -12.24 9.51
N VAL A 48 -8.63 -12.50 9.53
CA VAL A 48 -7.62 -11.57 10.06
C VAL A 48 -6.74 -11.06 8.93
N THR A 49 -6.54 -9.75 8.88
CA THR A 49 -5.54 -9.09 8.02
C THR A 49 -4.49 -8.41 8.90
N ILE A 50 -3.28 -8.26 8.37
CA ILE A 50 -2.24 -7.41 8.97
C ILE A 50 -2.16 -6.14 8.15
N GLU A 51 -2.22 -5.00 8.83
CA GLU A 51 -2.01 -3.66 8.28
C GLU A 51 -0.76 -3.05 8.90
N GLY A 52 -0.20 -2.00 8.29
CA GLY A 52 1.02 -1.35 8.78
C GLY A 52 2.32 -1.88 8.18
N LEU A 53 2.26 -2.80 7.21
CA LEU A 53 3.47 -3.27 6.53
C LEU A 53 4.03 -2.12 5.68
N ALA A 54 5.24 -1.66 6.01
CA ALA A 54 5.98 -0.72 5.18
C ALA A 54 6.49 -1.42 3.92
N ASP A 55 6.80 -0.66 2.86
CA ASP A 55 7.43 -1.20 1.66
C ASP A 55 8.76 -1.88 2.00
N HIS A 56 9.58 -1.21 2.81
CA HIS A 56 10.77 -1.77 3.45
C HIS A 56 11.05 -1.07 4.79
N TYR A 57 11.98 -1.64 5.55
CA TYR A 57 12.45 -1.08 6.82
C TYR A 57 13.97 -0.88 6.76
N HIS A 58 14.48 0.13 7.43
CA HIS A 58 15.93 0.24 7.70
C HIS A 58 16.31 -0.67 8.87
N THR A 59 17.55 -1.14 8.90
CA THR A 59 18.11 -1.92 9.99
C THR A 59 17.92 -1.18 11.31
N SER A 60 17.42 -1.92 12.31
CA SER A 60 17.05 -1.40 13.62
C SER A 60 15.89 -0.39 13.63
N GLY A 61 15.22 -0.18 12.51
CA GLY A 61 13.98 0.59 12.41
C GLY A 61 12.81 -0.08 13.15
N PRO A 62 11.81 0.69 13.61
CA PRO A 62 10.64 0.14 14.27
C PRO A 62 9.74 -0.59 13.27
N ILE A 63 9.22 -1.76 13.67
CA ILE A 63 8.16 -2.47 12.96
C ILE A 63 6.87 -2.26 13.74
N LEU A 64 5.89 -1.60 13.13
CA LEU A 64 4.58 -1.33 13.72
C LEU A 64 3.51 -2.00 12.86
N LEU A 65 2.86 -3.03 13.38
CA LEU A 65 1.79 -3.74 12.65
C LEU A 65 0.51 -3.77 13.47
N THR A 66 -0.64 -3.82 12.79
CA THR A 66 -1.95 -3.97 13.42
C THR A 66 -2.72 -5.13 12.79
N ALA A 67 -3.19 -6.06 13.61
CA ALA A 67 -4.11 -7.10 13.20
C ALA A 67 -5.55 -6.53 13.19
N LYS A 68 -6.26 -6.67 12.07
CA LYS A 68 -7.67 -6.28 11.94
C LYS A 68 -8.55 -7.47 11.59
N THR A 69 -9.76 -7.46 12.13
CA THR A 69 -10.81 -8.42 11.81
C THR A 69 -11.86 -7.79 10.89
N ASN A 70 -12.50 -8.62 10.07
CA ASN A 70 -13.64 -8.19 9.23
C ASN A 70 -14.88 -7.81 10.04
N GLU A 71 -14.95 -8.20 11.30
CA GLU A 71 -16.03 -7.89 12.24
C GLU A 71 -15.45 -7.54 13.62
N GLU A 72 -16.16 -6.73 14.41
CA GLU A 72 -15.75 -6.38 15.76
C GLU A 72 -15.87 -7.60 16.69
N ILE A 73 -14.77 -7.92 17.38
CA ILE A 73 -14.71 -9.05 18.31
C ILE A 73 -14.69 -8.50 19.73
N ASP A 74 -15.64 -8.95 20.56
CA ASP A 74 -15.62 -8.66 21.99
C ASP A 74 -14.46 -9.40 22.64
N HIS A 75 -13.55 -8.66 23.29
CA HIS A 75 -12.41 -9.20 24.03
C HIS A 75 -11.48 -10.12 23.20
N PRO A 76 -10.83 -9.60 22.15
CA PRO A 76 -9.95 -10.40 21.32
C PRO A 76 -8.73 -10.87 22.13
N HIS A 77 -8.32 -12.12 21.91
CA HIS A 77 -7.11 -12.70 22.47
C HIS A 77 -6.09 -12.92 21.35
N TRP A 78 -5.20 -11.96 21.16
CA TRP A 78 -4.23 -12.01 20.08
C TRP A 78 -2.94 -12.69 20.51
N HIS A 79 -2.32 -13.40 19.58
CA HIS A 79 -0.94 -13.83 19.70
C HIS A 79 -0.21 -13.61 18.38
N TRP A 80 0.98 -13.06 18.47
CA TRP A 80 1.87 -12.88 17.32
C TRP A 80 2.88 -14.01 17.22
N TYR A 81 3.21 -14.37 15.99
CA TYR A 81 4.18 -15.42 15.68
C TYR A 81 5.18 -14.93 14.65
N THR A 82 6.42 -15.36 14.81
CA THR A 82 7.50 -15.13 13.83
C THR A 82 8.01 -16.45 13.26
N LEU A 83 8.46 -16.40 12.01
CA LEU A 83 9.16 -17.49 11.34
C LEU A 83 10.47 -16.96 10.78
N GLN A 84 11.58 -17.46 11.31
CA GLN A 84 12.92 -17.10 10.87
C GLN A 84 13.18 -17.56 9.42
N PRO A 85 13.94 -16.79 8.61
CA PRO A 85 14.27 -17.18 7.25
C PRO A 85 14.90 -18.57 7.17
N GLY A 86 14.29 -19.46 6.39
CA GLY A 86 14.77 -20.84 6.19
C GLY A 86 14.35 -21.85 7.27
N GLU A 87 13.72 -21.40 8.34
CA GLU A 87 13.11 -22.27 9.34
C GLU A 87 11.71 -22.75 8.90
N LYS A 88 11.13 -23.68 9.68
CA LYS A 88 9.82 -24.29 9.38
C LYS A 88 8.83 -24.24 10.55
N GLU A 89 9.29 -23.83 11.72
CA GLU A 89 8.51 -23.81 12.94
C GLU A 89 8.29 -22.36 13.36
N TRP A 90 7.02 -22.00 13.56
CA TRP A 90 6.62 -20.68 14.05
C TRP A 90 6.91 -20.58 15.54
N GLU A 91 7.49 -19.46 15.97
CA GLU A 91 7.73 -19.14 17.36
C GLU A 91 6.74 -18.05 17.80
N THR A 92 6.16 -18.19 18.99
CA THR A 92 5.32 -17.14 19.57
C THR A 92 6.19 -15.98 20.03
N VAL A 93 5.74 -14.75 19.80
CA VAL A 93 6.39 -13.54 20.29
C VAL A 93 5.88 -13.27 21.71
N PRO A 94 6.75 -13.37 22.75
CA PRO A 94 6.32 -13.14 24.13
C PRO A 94 5.83 -11.71 24.33
N ASP A 95 4.86 -11.54 25.24
CA ASP A 95 4.36 -10.25 25.71
C ASP A 95 3.68 -9.35 24.63
N GLN A 96 3.44 -9.88 23.42
CA GLN A 96 2.66 -9.26 22.34
C GLN A 96 1.29 -9.95 22.23
N GLU A 97 0.35 -9.55 23.09
CA GLU A 97 -0.97 -10.20 23.24
C GLU A 97 -2.17 -9.29 22.85
N THR A 98 -1.90 -8.19 22.14
CA THR A 98 -2.92 -7.25 21.64
C THR A 98 -2.98 -7.29 20.11
N GLU A 99 -3.93 -6.55 19.54
CA GLU A 99 -4.05 -6.33 18.10
C GLU A 99 -2.85 -5.60 17.51
N SER A 100 -1.97 -5.02 18.32
CA SER A 100 -0.79 -4.31 17.88
C SER A 100 0.45 -5.17 18.05
N TYR A 101 1.38 -5.05 17.11
CA TYR A 101 2.72 -5.62 17.19
C TYR A 101 3.76 -4.52 17.08
N GLU A 102 4.72 -4.56 18.01
CA GLU A 102 5.89 -3.71 17.99
C GLU A 102 7.16 -4.58 17.93
N GLY A 103 7.98 -4.35 16.92
CA GLY A 103 9.23 -5.07 16.72
C GLY A 103 10.35 -4.16 16.25
N VAL A 104 11.50 -4.77 15.99
CA VAL A 104 12.67 -4.09 15.42
C VAL A 104 13.12 -4.87 14.19
N ALA A 105 13.41 -4.14 13.11
CA ALA A 105 13.92 -4.68 11.86
C ALA A 105 15.38 -5.14 12.00
N ASP A 106 15.58 -6.33 12.57
CA ASP A 106 16.90 -6.93 12.80
C ASP A 106 17.18 -8.16 11.92
N THR A 107 16.18 -8.67 11.21
CA THR A 107 16.31 -9.89 10.39
C THR A 107 15.52 -9.76 9.10
N ASP A 108 16.25 -9.59 7.99
CA ASP A 108 15.66 -9.54 6.66
C ASP A 108 14.96 -10.86 6.30
N GLY A 109 13.76 -10.76 5.74
CA GLY A 109 12.94 -11.89 5.32
C GLY A 109 12.24 -12.64 6.46
N ILE A 110 12.27 -12.12 7.71
CA ILE A 110 11.47 -12.70 8.80
C ILE A 110 9.99 -12.59 8.45
N GLN A 111 9.23 -13.67 8.66
CA GLN A 111 7.79 -13.64 8.47
C GLN A 111 7.06 -13.46 9.79
N ILE A 112 5.96 -12.72 9.77
CA ILE A 112 5.13 -12.41 10.94
C ILE A 112 3.69 -12.76 10.62
N LYS A 113 2.98 -13.38 11.57
CA LYS A 113 1.52 -13.58 11.48
C LYS A 113 0.83 -13.31 12.81
N ALA A 114 -0.43 -12.92 12.73
CA ALA A 114 -1.32 -12.75 13.88
C ALA A 114 -2.31 -13.92 13.96
N VAL A 115 -2.59 -14.39 15.17
CA VAL A 115 -3.57 -15.44 15.43
C VAL A 115 -4.55 -14.94 16.49
N LEU A 116 -5.83 -15.01 16.17
CA LEU A 116 -6.93 -14.70 17.08
C LEU A 116 -7.39 -15.98 17.78
N TYR A 117 -7.43 -15.94 19.10
CA TYR A 117 -7.91 -17.02 19.95
C TYR A 117 -9.25 -16.69 20.58
N GLY A 118 -10.06 -17.74 20.79
CA GLY A 118 -11.28 -17.67 21.58
C GLY A 118 -11.04 -17.92 23.06
N ASP A 119 -12.13 -17.84 23.84
CA ASP A 119 -12.11 -17.98 25.30
C ASP A 119 -11.58 -19.36 25.75
N ASP A 120 -11.74 -20.42 24.95
CA ASP A 120 -11.19 -21.75 25.24
C ASP A 120 -9.78 -22.00 24.65
N HIS A 121 -9.11 -20.95 24.19
CA HIS A 121 -7.78 -20.98 23.54
C HIS A 121 -7.73 -21.83 22.27
N GLU A 122 -8.87 -21.96 21.60
CA GLU A 122 -9.02 -22.42 20.23
C GLU A 122 -8.68 -21.28 19.26
N VAL A 123 -8.09 -21.62 18.12
CA VAL A 123 -7.82 -20.65 17.06
C VAL A 123 -9.15 -20.33 16.37
N ILE A 124 -9.54 -19.06 16.40
CA ILE A 124 -10.69 -18.52 15.67
C ILE A 124 -10.28 -18.24 14.23
N ALA A 125 -9.15 -17.54 14.04
CA ALA A 125 -8.65 -17.14 12.74
C ALA A 125 -7.14 -16.86 12.77
N GLU A 126 -6.49 -17.00 11.62
CA GLU A 126 -5.07 -16.67 11.43
C GLU A 126 -4.94 -15.72 10.25
N SER A 127 -4.02 -14.76 10.33
CA SER A 127 -3.66 -13.94 9.18
C SER A 127 -2.83 -14.73 8.18
N ASP A 128 -2.84 -14.29 6.91
CA ASP A 128 -1.72 -14.59 6.03
C ASP A 128 -0.43 -13.97 6.63
N PRO A 129 0.73 -14.63 6.45
CA PRO A 129 1.98 -14.10 6.96
C PRO A 129 2.47 -12.93 6.10
N VAL A 130 2.90 -11.85 6.74
CA VAL A 130 3.66 -10.77 6.10
C VAL A 130 5.15 -11.05 6.20
N THR A 131 5.93 -10.52 5.26
CA THR A 131 7.39 -10.68 5.25
C THR A 131 8.01 -9.30 5.45
N ILE A 132 8.92 -9.18 6.41
CA ILE A 132 9.66 -7.95 6.65
C ILE A 132 10.84 -7.91 5.68
N THR A 133 10.86 -6.90 4.82
CA THR A 133 11.97 -6.60 3.93
C THR A 133 12.82 -5.52 4.57
N ILE A 134 14.12 -5.80 4.76
CA ILE A 134 15.07 -4.79 5.23
C ILE A 134 15.88 -4.31 4.04
N ASP A 135 15.81 -3.00 3.81
CA ASP A 135 16.64 -2.32 2.83
C ASP A 135 17.18 -1.03 3.46
N ASP A 136 18.48 -1.00 3.73
CA ASP A 136 19.20 0.21 4.18
C ASP A 136 19.60 1.09 3.00
N HIS A 137 18.87 0.95 1.89
CA HIS A 137 19.23 1.45 0.57
C HIS A 137 20.58 0.94 0.07
N GLY A 138 21.10 -0.16 0.65
CA GLY A 138 22.44 -0.68 0.37
C GLY A 138 22.70 -2.11 0.82
N HIS A 139 23.51 -2.82 0.03
CA HIS A 139 23.85 -4.23 0.29
C HIS A 139 25.35 -4.42 0.59
N GLY A 140 25.73 -4.17 1.84
CA GLY A 140 27.00 -4.54 2.48
C GLY A 140 27.68 -3.37 3.18
N HIS A 141 28.20 -3.57 4.40
CA HIS A 141 28.69 -2.55 5.36
C HIS A 141 29.54 -1.35 4.87
N ALA A 142 30.11 -1.36 3.67
CA ALA A 142 30.79 -0.21 3.07
C ALA A 142 30.00 0.46 1.92
N GLN A 143 29.11 -0.29 1.27
CA GLN A 143 28.13 0.22 0.32
C GLN A 143 26.95 0.85 1.05
N ASP A 144 26.56 0.33 2.22
CA ASP A 144 25.46 0.87 3.05
C ASP A 144 25.71 2.34 3.44
N GLU A 145 26.93 2.67 3.91
CA GLU A 145 27.27 4.05 4.25
C GLU A 145 27.30 4.98 3.03
N GLU A 146 27.69 4.49 1.85
CA GLU A 146 27.73 5.29 0.62
C GLU A 146 26.31 5.55 0.08
N LEU A 147 25.44 4.55 0.16
CA LEU A 147 24.07 4.65 -0.34
C LEU A 147 23.18 5.45 0.59
N GLN A 148 23.37 5.33 1.92
CA GLN A 148 22.76 6.27 2.86
C GLN A 148 23.23 7.71 2.62
N GLN A 149 24.53 7.92 2.36
CA GLN A 149 25.02 9.26 2.00
C GLN A 149 24.36 9.78 0.72
N ILE A 150 24.18 8.93 -0.29
CA ILE A 150 23.45 9.29 -1.52
C ILE A 150 22.01 9.68 -1.19
N TYR A 151 21.31 8.87 -0.42
CA TYR A 151 19.93 9.10 0.03
C TYR A 151 19.78 10.43 0.78
N ASP A 152 20.75 10.74 1.66
CA ASP A 152 20.85 11.99 2.41
C ASP A 152 21.26 13.21 1.54
N GLY A 153 21.55 13.00 0.25
CA GLY A 153 21.92 14.04 -0.70
C GLY A 153 23.41 14.41 -0.72
N TYR A 154 24.29 13.50 -0.30
CA TYR A 154 25.74 13.65 -0.30
C TYR A 154 26.40 12.71 -1.31
N PHE A 155 26.60 13.21 -2.53
CA PHE A 155 27.18 12.45 -3.64
C PHE A 155 27.99 13.33 -4.61
N GLU A 156 28.86 12.69 -5.37
CA GLU A 156 29.69 13.26 -6.44
C GLU A 156 28.98 13.15 -7.80
N ASP A 157 29.15 14.15 -8.66
CA ASP A 157 28.50 14.19 -9.99
C ASP A 157 28.82 12.96 -10.86
N SER A 158 29.99 12.36 -10.64
CA SER A 158 30.43 11.17 -11.38
C SER A 158 29.69 9.89 -11.00
N GLN A 159 28.94 9.88 -9.89
CA GLN A 159 28.12 8.75 -9.46
C GLN A 159 26.73 8.76 -10.10
N ILE A 160 26.32 9.86 -10.73
CA ILE A 160 24.97 10.01 -11.28
C ILE A 160 24.88 9.33 -12.63
N GLU A 161 23.86 8.50 -12.80
CA GLU A 161 23.54 7.82 -14.05
C GLU A 161 22.12 8.16 -14.50
N GLY A 162 21.89 8.15 -15.83
CA GLY A 162 20.54 8.36 -16.35
C GLY A 162 19.63 7.17 -16.03
N ARG A 163 18.36 7.47 -15.77
CA ARG A 163 17.34 6.50 -15.38
C ARG A 163 16.24 6.36 -16.43
N ALA A 164 15.63 5.18 -16.50
CA ALA A 164 14.53 4.90 -17.41
C ALA A 164 13.19 5.14 -16.69
N LEU A 165 12.11 5.42 -17.43
CA LEU A 165 10.78 5.59 -16.82
C LEU A 165 10.31 4.33 -16.07
N SER A 166 10.79 3.16 -16.51
CA SER A 166 10.51 1.87 -15.88
C SER A 166 10.96 1.79 -14.41
N ASP A 167 11.90 2.63 -14.00
CA ASP A 167 12.34 2.71 -12.60
C ASP A 167 11.20 3.19 -11.68
N TRP A 168 10.17 3.85 -12.25
CA TRP A 168 8.95 4.27 -11.54
C TRP A 168 7.70 3.53 -12.04
N GLU A 169 7.85 2.41 -12.76
CA GLU A 169 6.71 1.61 -13.24
C GLU A 169 5.87 1.11 -12.06
N GLY A 170 4.56 1.28 -12.13
CA GLY A 170 3.68 0.92 -11.03
C GLY A 170 2.41 1.75 -10.94
N ASP A 171 1.67 1.50 -9.86
CA ASP A 171 0.43 2.18 -9.52
C ASP A 171 0.63 2.92 -8.20
N TRP A 172 0.40 4.22 -8.17
CA TRP A 172 0.88 5.12 -7.13
C TRP A 172 -0.23 6.01 -6.57
N GLN A 173 -0.29 6.15 -5.25
CA GLN A 173 -1.27 6.96 -4.52
C GLN A 173 -0.61 8.18 -3.87
N SER A 174 -1.28 9.33 -3.94
CA SER A 174 -0.86 10.55 -3.26
C SER A 174 -0.97 10.39 -1.74
N VAL A 175 0.00 10.94 -1.00
CA VAL A 175 -0.06 10.97 0.47
C VAL A 175 -0.91 12.13 1.02
N TYR A 176 -1.32 13.08 0.17
CA TYR A 176 -2.02 14.29 0.60
C TYR A 176 -3.37 14.01 1.30
N PRO A 177 -4.22 13.07 0.84
CA PRO A 177 -5.45 12.73 1.56
C PRO A 177 -5.20 12.24 3.00
N TYR A 178 -4.14 11.47 3.23
CA TYR A 178 -3.76 10.97 4.56
C TYR A 178 -3.22 12.08 5.48
N LEU A 179 -2.65 13.15 4.92
CA LEU A 179 -2.34 14.36 5.69
C LEU A 179 -3.63 15.07 6.11
N GLN A 180 -4.59 15.20 5.18
CA GLN A 180 -5.82 15.95 5.39
C GLN A 180 -6.75 15.30 6.42
N ASP A 181 -6.84 13.97 6.43
CA ASP A 181 -7.71 13.24 7.36
C ASP A 181 -7.08 12.99 8.74
N GLY A 182 -5.79 13.34 8.90
CA GLY A 182 -5.04 13.22 10.15
C GLY A 182 -4.30 11.89 10.33
N THR A 183 -4.35 10.98 9.36
CA THR A 183 -3.60 9.71 9.39
C THR A 183 -2.11 9.93 9.64
N LEU A 184 -1.52 10.93 8.98
CA LEU A 184 -0.08 11.23 9.11
C LEU A 184 0.29 11.95 10.41
N ASP A 185 -0.66 12.30 11.30
CA ASP A 185 -0.36 12.98 12.56
C ASP A 185 0.63 12.18 13.42
N LYS A 186 0.54 10.83 13.39
CA LYS A 186 1.50 9.93 14.06
C LYS A 186 2.94 10.12 13.58
N VAL A 187 3.15 10.39 12.29
CA VAL A 187 4.49 10.62 11.72
C VAL A 187 5.08 11.91 12.29
N PHE A 188 4.27 12.97 12.35
CA PHE A 188 4.71 14.27 12.85
C PHE A 188 4.98 14.27 14.35
N GLU A 189 4.15 13.56 15.13
CA GLU A 189 4.39 13.31 16.55
C GLU A 189 5.69 12.53 16.77
N TYR A 190 5.94 11.50 15.95
CA TYR A 190 7.19 10.74 16.00
C TYR A 190 8.41 11.62 15.71
N LYS A 191 8.36 12.45 14.64
CA LYS A 191 9.46 13.37 14.29
C LYS A 191 9.69 14.43 15.38
N GLU A 192 8.64 14.96 16.01
CA GLU A 192 8.79 15.88 17.16
C GLU A 192 9.54 15.21 18.32
N GLU A 193 9.22 13.95 18.64
CA GLU A 193 9.85 13.23 19.75
C GLU A 193 11.32 12.86 19.46
N HIS A 194 11.66 12.51 18.22
CA HIS A 194 12.96 11.94 17.86
C HIS A 194 13.94 12.94 17.26
N ASP A 195 13.50 13.87 16.42
CA ASP A 195 14.36 14.86 15.76
C ASP A 195 14.43 16.15 16.59
N GLY A 196 13.28 16.57 17.14
CA GLY A 196 13.15 17.70 18.06
C GLY A 196 13.48 19.08 17.47
N ASP A 197 13.54 19.21 16.13
CA ASP A 197 13.80 20.50 15.46
C ASP A 197 12.52 21.32 15.19
N LYS A 198 11.35 20.66 15.16
CA LYS A 198 10.02 21.26 15.04
C LYS A 198 9.01 20.57 15.96
N THR A 199 7.89 21.25 16.21
CA THR A 199 6.68 20.64 16.78
C THR A 199 5.91 19.85 15.71
N ALA A 200 5.06 18.91 16.11
CA ALA A 200 4.20 18.15 15.19
C ALA A 200 3.34 19.07 14.31
N GLU A 201 2.83 20.17 14.86
CA GLU A 201 2.07 21.16 14.10
C GLU A 201 2.94 21.87 13.05
N GLU A 202 4.17 22.24 13.40
CA GLU A 202 5.10 22.87 12.46
C GLU A 202 5.55 21.91 11.34
N TYR A 203 5.69 20.61 11.64
CA TYR A 203 5.87 19.60 10.59
C TYR A 203 4.63 19.50 9.71
N LYS A 204 3.43 19.41 10.30
CA LYS A 204 2.19 19.31 9.54
C LYS A 204 2.01 20.49 8.59
N GLU A 205 2.23 21.72 9.04
CA GLU A 205 2.17 22.92 8.19
C GLU A 205 3.21 22.87 7.04
N TYR A 206 4.41 22.38 7.31
CA TYR A 206 5.46 22.21 6.29
C TYR A 206 5.08 21.17 5.23
N TYR A 207 4.65 19.99 5.66
CA TYR A 207 4.24 18.88 4.79
C TYR A 207 2.92 19.15 4.08
N GLU A 208 2.01 19.95 4.65
CA GLU A 208 0.77 20.34 3.98
C GLU A 208 1.05 21.11 2.69
N ILE A 209 2.01 22.04 2.71
CA ILE A 209 2.46 22.75 1.52
C ILE A 209 3.20 21.81 0.56
N GLY A 210 4.06 20.95 1.11
CA GLY A 210 4.83 19.97 0.34
C GLY A 210 3.94 19.03 -0.46
N TYR A 211 3.00 18.36 0.20
CA TYR A 211 2.20 17.30 -0.40
C TYR A 211 1.00 17.76 -1.21
N GLN A 212 0.58 19.03 -1.07
CA GLN A 212 -0.63 19.52 -1.71
C GLN A 212 -0.66 19.22 -3.21
N THR A 213 -1.70 18.48 -3.62
CA THR A 213 -1.98 18.14 -5.02
C THR A 213 -3.45 17.77 -5.17
N ASP A 214 -4.00 17.96 -6.37
CA ASP A 214 -5.32 17.44 -6.76
C ASP A 214 -5.20 16.12 -7.57
N VAL A 215 -3.97 15.68 -7.87
CA VAL A 215 -3.67 14.40 -8.55
C VAL A 215 -3.53 13.31 -7.49
N ASP A 216 -4.58 12.53 -7.30
CA ASP A 216 -4.68 11.52 -6.24
C ASP A 216 -3.96 10.20 -6.58
N ARG A 217 -3.84 9.88 -7.87
CA ARG A 217 -3.24 8.63 -8.33
C ARG A 217 -2.48 8.81 -9.63
N ILE A 218 -1.39 8.06 -9.77
CA ILE A 218 -0.55 8.02 -10.98
C ILE A 218 -0.31 6.56 -11.35
N VAL A 219 -0.50 6.22 -12.61
CA VAL A 219 -0.17 4.88 -13.14
C VAL A 219 0.90 5.06 -14.21
N ILE A 220 1.99 4.31 -14.09
CA ILE A 220 3.12 4.31 -15.00
C ILE A 220 3.25 2.90 -15.57
N GLU A 221 3.07 2.76 -16.88
CA GLU A 221 3.18 1.48 -17.60
C GLU A 221 3.97 1.70 -18.89
N GLY A 222 5.17 1.12 -18.97
CA GLY A 222 6.07 1.34 -20.10
C GLY A 222 6.50 2.80 -20.25
N ASP A 223 6.13 3.45 -21.35
CA ASP A 223 6.35 4.88 -21.61
C ASP A 223 5.13 5.75 -21.27
N MET A 224 4.02 5.15 -20.86
CA MET A 224 2.76 5.84 -20.61
C MET A 224 2.64 6.23 -19.14
N VAL A 225 2.29 7.50 -18.90
CA VAL A 225 1.94 8.01 -17.57
C VAL A 225 0.49 8.49 -17.59
N THR A 226 -0.33 7.94 -16.71
CA THR A 226 -1.73 8.33 -16.51
C THR A 226 -1.90 9.05 -15.17
N PHE A 227 -2.51 10.23 -15.21
CA PHE A 227 -2.84 11.06 -14.06
C PHE A 227 -4.33 10.96 -13.78
N TYR A 228 -4.68 10.81 -12.51
CA TYR A 228 -6.05 10.86 -12.01
C TYR A 228 -6.19 12.08 -11.11
N GLU A 229 -6.86 13.11 -11.62
CA GLU A 229 -7.03 14.40 -10.96
C GLU A 229 -8.52 14.65 -10.73
N ASN A 230 -9.00 14.50 -9.49
CA ASN A 230 -10.42 14.53 -9.18
C ASN A 230 -11.25 13.56 -10.07
N ASP A 231 -12.16 14.10 -10.89
CA ASP A 231 -12.99 13.36 -11.85
C ASP A 231 -12.37 13.29 -13.27
N GLU A 232 -11.19 13.87 -13.47
CA GLU A 232 -10.49 13.94 -14.75
C GLU A 232 -9.35 12.93 -14.83
N VAL A 233 -9.16 12.37 -16.02
CA VAL A 233 -8.09 11.41 -16.31
C VAL A 233 -7.42 11.81 -17.62
N TYR A 234 -6.11 11.97 -17.59
CA TYR A 234 -5.30 12.28 -18.77
C TYR A 234 -4.04 11.42 -18.77
N SER A 235 -3.54 11.11 -19.97
CA SER A 235 -2.43 10.19 -20.14
C SER A 235 -1.63 10.56 -21.38
N GLY A 236 -0.32 10.36 -21.32
CA GLY A 236 0.59 10.60 -22.46
C GLY A 236 1.85 9.76 -22.38
N GLU A 237 2.55 9.65 -23.51
CA GLU A 237 3.84 8.96 -23.62
C GLU A 237 4.98 9.92 -23.27
N PHE A 238 5.93 9.50 -22.43
CA PHE A 238 7.02 10.33 -21.94
C PHE A 238 8.38 9.76 -22.32
N VAL A 239 9.24 10.62 -22.87
CA VAL A 239 10.61 10.28 -23.26
C VAL A 239 11.63 10.98 -22.38
N TYR A 240 12.70 10.28 -22.04
CA TYR A 240 13.75 10.80 -21.18
C TYR A 240 14.43 12.05 -21.79
N ASP A 241 14.49 13.14 -21.01
CA ASP A 241 15.06 14.45 -21.36
C ASP A 241 16.27 14.80 -20.46
N GLY A 242 16.90 13.79 -19.86
CA GLY A 242 18.09 13.94 -19.04
C GLY A 242 17.79 14.16 -17.55
N TYR A 243 18.80 14.64 -16.82
CA TYR A 243 18.69 14.96 -15.40
C TYR A 243 19.28 16.34 -15.11
N GLU A 244 18.92 16.92 -13.97
CA GLU A 244 19.51 18.14 -13.42
C GLU A 244 19.87 17.91 -11.95
N ILE A 245 20.97 18.54 -11.51
CA ILE A 245 21.41 18.47 -10.12
C ILE A 245 20.99 19.76 -9.42
N LEU A 246 20.29 19.62 -8.30
CA LEU A 246 19.90 20.72 -7.43
C LEU A 246 20.83 20.76 -6.22
N GLU A 247 21.25 21.97 -5.84
CA GLU A 247 22.04 22.23 -4.63
C GLU A 247 21.17 23.01 -3.64
N TYR A 248 21.02 22.49 -2.42
CA TYR A 248 20.17 23.10 -1.41
C TYR A 248 20.99 23.94 -0.41
N GLU A 249 20.34 24.90 0.27
CA GLU A 249 21.02 25.80 1.21
C GLU A 249 21.70 25.06 2.38
N ALA A 250 21.16 23.91 2.79
CA ALA A 250 21.72 23.06 3.83
C ALA A 250 22.98 22.28 3.38
N GLY A 251 23.33 22.34 2.09
CA GLY A 251 24.53 21.72 1.51
C GLY A 251 24.33 20.29 1.00
N ASN A 252 23.17 19.69 1.27
CA ASN A 252 22.72 18.48 0.58
C ASN A 252 22.26 18.82 -0.85
N ARG A 253 22.13 17.79 -1.68
CA ARG A 253 21.84 17.88 -3.11
C ARG A 253 20.74 16.89 -3.49
N GLY A 254 20.08 17.14 -4.62
CA GLY A 254 19.08 16.24 -5.19
C GLY A 254 19.25 16.13 -6.69
N VAL A 255 18.71 15.07 -7.28
CA VAL A 255 18.70 14.86 -8.74
C VAL A 255 17.25 14.88 -9.22
N ARG A 256 16.96 15.69 -10.24
CA ARG A 256 15.69 15.67 -10.96
C ARG A 256 15.86 14.87 -12.24
N PHE A 257 15.15 13.76 -12.38
CA PHE A 257 15.08 13.00 -13.64
C PHE A 257 13.91 13.49 -14.47
N ILE A 258 14.20 13.99 -15.67
CA ILE A 258 13.25 14.76 -16.46
C ILE A 258 12.78 13.93 -17.63
N PHE A 259 11.47 13.91 -17.83
CA PHE A 259 10.84 13.34 -19.01
C PHE A 259 9.98 14.39 -19.70
N LYS A 260 9.97 14.33 -21.02
CA LYS A 260 9.20 15.20 -21.88
C LYS A 260 8.11 14.40 -22.55
N HIS A 261 6.90 14.94 -22.57
CA HIS A 261 5.79 14.38 -23.31
C HIS A 261 6.11 14.30 -24.82
N ASP A 262 5.96 13.11 -25.41
CA ASP A 262 6.12 12.83 -26.85
C ASP A 262 4.76 12.80 -27.56
N GLY A 263 3.96 13.84 -27.30
CA GLY A 263 2.57 13.92 -27.75
C GLY A 263 2.04 15.35 -27.83
N GLU A 264 0.76 15.47 -28.18
CA GLU A 264 0.01 16.74 -28.29
C GLU A 264 -1.36 16.65 -27.59
N GLU A 265 -1.54 15.67 -26.72
CA GLU A 265 -2.73 15.40 -25.94
C GLU A 265 -3.07 16.60 -25.05
N GLU A 266 -4.33 17.06 -25.14
CA GLU A 266 -4.82 18.17 -24.33
C GLU A 266 -4.85 17.77 -22.85
N GLY A 267 -4.33 18.63 -21.98
CA GLY A 267 -4.30 18.40 -20.52
C GLY A 267 -3.07 17.66 -20.02
N VAL A 268 -2.27 17.02 -20.90
CA VAL A 268 -1.05 16.34 -20.49
C VAL A 268 0.10 17.35 -20.34
N PRO A 269 0.83 17.36 -19.21
CA PRO A 269 1.93 18.29 -18.99
C PRO A 269 3.06 18.05 -19.98
N THR A 270 3.70 19.13 -20.48
CA THR A 270 4.84 18.99 -21.41
C THR A 270 6.03 18.30 -20.75
N TYR A 271 6.23 18.51 -19.45
CA TYR A 271 7.35 17.97 -18.69
C TYR A 271 6.87 17.34 -17.38
N ILE A 272 7.53 16.26 -17.00
CA ILE A 272 7.47 15.67 -15.66
C ILE A 272 8.90 15.51 -15.13
N GLN A 273 9.08 15.66 -13.82
CA GLN A 273 10.37 15.52 -13.16
C GLN A 273 10.22 14.69 -11.89
N PHE A 274 11.00 13.62 -11.77
CA PHE A 274 11.03 12.75 -10.60
C PHE A 274 12.20 13.12 -9.67
N SER A 275 11.97 12.97 -8.37
CA SER A 275 12.99 12.99 -7.31
C SER A 275 12.60 11.96 -6.26
N ASP A 276 13.44 10.97 -6.00
CA ASP A 276 13.15 9.80 -5.14
C ASP A 276 14.38 9.37 -4.32
N HIS A 277 15.27 10.31 -4.02
CA HIS A 277 16.51 10.08 -3.26
C HIS A 277 17.55 9.17 -3.92
N SER A 278 17.28 8.65 -5.13
CA SER A 278 18.22 7.83 -5.90
C SER A 278 18.89 8.63 -7.02
N ILE A 279 20.11 8.23 -7.42
CA ILE A 279 20.90 8.95 -8.43
C ILE A 279 21.35 8.08 -9.61
N PHE A 280 20.97 6.81 -9.63
CA PHE A 280 21.30 5.82 -10.67
C PHE A 280 20.16 4.80 -10.81
N PRO A 281 20.14 3.94 -11.85
CA PRO A 281 19.05 2.98 -12.08
C PRO A 281 18.74 2.09 -10.89
N THR A 282 17.52 2.21 -10.38
CA THR A 282 16.93 1.43 -9.29
C THR A 282 15.42 1.60 -9.32
N ASP A 283 14.69 0.62 -8.82
CA ASP A 283 13.25 0.71 -8.65
C ASP A 283 12.94 1.75 -7.55
N ALA A 284 11.91 2.56 -7.75
CA ALA A 284 11.48 3.56 -6.79
C ALA A 284 10.61 2.92 -5.71
N HIS A 285 10.76 3.38 -4.46
CA HIS A 285 9.92 3.00 -3.32
C HIS A 285 8.86 4.05 -3.01
N HIS A 286 9.20 5.33 -3.21
CA HIS A 286 8.29 6.46 -3.24
C HIS A 286 8.93 7.55 -4.12
N PHE A 287 8.18 8.58 -4.50
CA PHE A 287 8.78 9.71 -5.22
C PHE A 287 8.04 11.02 -5.02
N HIS A 288 8.77 12.12 -5.26
CA HIS A 288 8.21 13.44 -5.53
C HIS A 288 8.09 13.67 -7.03
N LEU A 289 6.93 14.14 -7.48
CA LEU A 289 6.69 14.44 -8.88
C LEU A 289 6.39 15.92 -9.09
N TYR A 290 6.99 16.49 -10.13
CA TYR A 290 6.75 17.86 -10.58
C TYR A 290 6.32 17.83 -12.03
N TRP A 291 5.24 18.51 -12.39
CA TRP A 291 4.73 18.48 -13.76
C TRP A 291 4.20 19.84 -14.22
N GLY A 292 4.34 20.10 -15.51
CA GLY A 292 3.89 21.36 -16.12
C GLY A 292 4.57 21.65 -17.46
N ASP A 293 4.36 22.86 -17.97
CA ASP A 293 4.79 23.23 -19.32
C ASP A 293 6.13 23.98 -19.39
N ASP A 294 6.67 24.40 -18.24
CA ASP A 294 7.94 25.11 -18.14
C ASP A 294 8.96 24.29 -17.34
N ARG A 295 9.88 23.65 -18.08
CA ARG A 295 10.95 22.82 -17.50
C ARG A 295 11.77 23.54 -16.43
N GLN A 296 12.07 24.83 -16.63
CA GLN A 296 12.91 25.57 -15.67
C GLN A 296 12.10 25.96 -14.43
N ALA A 297 10.84 26.37 -14.59
CA ALA A 297 9.99 26.69 -13.46
C ALA A 297 9.82 25.49 -12.51
N LEU A 298 9.73 24.26 -13.05
CA LEU A 298 9.68 23.04 -12.24
C LEU A 298 10.98 22.77 -11.46
N LEU A 299 12.14 23.14 -12.01
CA LEU A 299 13.43 23.03 -11.31
C LEU A 299 13.57 24.08 -10.20
N ASP A 300 12.99 25.25 -10.41
CA ASP A 300 12.98 26.33 -9.42
C ASP A 300 11.94 26.07 -8.29
N GLU A 301 11.00 25.15 -8.52
CA GLU A 301 10.01 24.70 -7.52
C GLU A 301 10.63 23.70 -6.55
N VAL A 302 10.72 24.12 -5.28
CA VAL A 302 11.32 23.38 -4.16
C VAL A 302 10.46 23.45 -2.90
N VAL A 303 9.24 23.99 -3.00
CA VAL A 303 8.33 24.24 -1.88
C VAL A 303 7.15 23.28 -1.91
N ASN A 304 6.55 23.07 -3.08
CA ASN A 304 5.51 22.06 -3.31
C ASN A 304 6.11 20.87 -4.07
N TRP A 305 5.97 19.69 -3.49
CA TRP A 305 6.58 18.43 -3.93
C TRP A 305 5.59 17.28 -3.67
N PRO A 306 4.53 17.19 -4.49
CA PRO A 306 3.55 16.11 -4.39
C PRO A 306 4.23 14.75 -4.32
N THR A 307 3.84 13.95 -3.32
CA THR A 307 4.54 12.71 -2.96
C THR A 307 3.62 11.51 -3.14
N TYR A 308 4.18 10.45 -3.69
CA TYR A 308 3.45 9.25 -4.08
C TYR A 308 4.13 7.99 -3.56
N TYR A 309 3.31 7.07 -3.04
CA TYR A 309 3.69 5.73 -2.58
C TYR A 309 2.94 4.66 -3.39
N PRO A 310 3.38 3.39 -3.40
CA PRO A 310 2.68 2.31 -4.08
C PRO A 310 1.22 2.20 -3.60
N SER A 311 0.28 2.03 -4.54
CA SER A 311 -1.16 1.94 -4.26
C SER A 311 -1.56 0.70 -3.47
N GLU A 312 -0.65 -0.27 -3.34
CA GLU A 312 -0.86 -1.48 -2.54
C GLU A 312 -0.59 -1.29 -1.05
N LEU A 313 0.14 -0.24 -0.66
CA LEU A 313 0.32 0.10 0.76
C LEU A 313 -0.99 0.62 1.35
N ASP A 314 -1.33 0.10 2.53
CA ASP A 314 -2.40 0.69 3.33
C ASP A 314 -1.92 1.95 4.06
N ALA A 315 -2.87 2.69 4.65
CA ALA A 315 -2.60 3.94 5.35
C ALA A 315 -1.60 3.78 6.51
N ASP A 316 -1.68 2.69 7.27
CA ASP A 316 -0.75 2.41 8.36
C ASP A 316 0.63 1.99 7.82
N GLY A 317 0.68 1.36 6.64
CA GLY A 317 1.91 1.01 5.92
C GLY A 317 2.68 2.24 5.46
N ILE A 318 1.98 3.23 4.89
CA ILE A 318 2.56 4.54 4.54
C ILE A 318 3.11 5.22 5.80
N VAL A 319 2.34 5.25 6.90
CA VAL A 319 2.82 5.82 8.17
C VAL A 319 4.08 5.11 8.66
N SER A 320 4.12 3.78 8.60
CA SER A 320 5.26 2.99 9.06
C SER A 320 6.50 3.26 8.21
N ASP A 321 6.34 3.36 6.89
CA ASP A 321 7.44 3.68 5.98
C ASP A 321 7.98 5.10 6.22
N MET A 322 7.09 6.08 6.39
CA MET A 322 7.46 7.46 6.72
C MET A 322 8.08 7.64 8.12
N ILE A 323 7.86 6.69 9.04
CA ILE A 323 8.53 6.66 10.35
C ILE A 323 9.92 6.04 10.25
N ALA A 324 10.12 5.12 9.31
CA ALA A 324 11.42 4.52 9.04
C ALA A 324 12.39 5.50 8.35
N HIS A 325 11.89 6.58 7.74
CA HIS A 325 12.63 7.58 6.97
C HIS A 325 12.57 9.01 7.55
#